data_AF-A0A524GUV2-F1
#
_entry.id   AF-A0A524GUV2-F1
#
_cell.length_a   1.000
_cell.length_b   1.000
_cell.length_c   1.000
_cell.angle_alpha   90.00
_cell.angle_beta   90.00
_cell.angle_gamma   90.00
#
_symmetry.space_group_name_H-M   'P 1'
#
loop_
_entity.id
_entity.type
_entity.pdbx_description
1 polymer ?
#
loop_
_entity_poly.entity_id
_entity_poly.type
_entity_poly.pdbx_seq_one_letter_code
_entity_poly.pdbx_strand_id
1 'polypeptide(L)'
;MAKRTCLLLAALAAGCAGAPEAPSVIEKNDAIDDYIQVAELKEIDAIRSFDQLSHKVVTEKYIIISDRRNNYLAAFARSCKELNKHEITPDIRHESNTLRARFDTIRGCQIRSLYEIGAGQAQELMKLGETQGE
;
A
#
# COMPACT_ATOMS: atom_id res chain seq x y z
N MET A 1 73.06 17.51 -6.60
CA MET A 1 71.77 17.24 -7.26
C MET A 1 71.47 15.76 -7.13
N ALA A 2 70.53 15.40 -6.26
CA ALA A 2 70.15 14.00 -6.02
C ALA A 2 68.63 13.85 -6.07
N LYS A 3 68.23 12.92 -6.92
CA LYS A 3 66.90 12.39 -7.23
C LYS A 3 66.27 11.78 -5.97
N ARG A 4 64.96 11.96 -5.76
CA ARG A 4 64.08 10.95 -5.14
C ARG A 4 62.61 11.34 -5.26
N THR A 5 61.97 10.68 -6.22
CA THR A 5 60.55 10.39 -6.30
C THR A 5 60.03 9.88 -4.96
N CYS A 6 58.92 10.42 -4.46
CA CYS A 6 58.08 9.72 -3.49
C CYS A 6 56.62 9.93 -3.89
N LEU A 7 56.02 8.83 -4.37
CA LEU A 7 54.59 8.69 -4.60
C LEU A 7 53.85 9.05 -3.30
N LEU A 8 52.93 10.01 -3.37
CA LEU A 8 51.86 10.13 -2.39
C LEU A 8 50.59 9.52 -2.98
N LEU A 9 50.41 8.24 -2.62
CA LEU A 9 49.15 7.51 -2.68
C LEU A 9 48.08 8.33 -1.93
N ALA A 10 47.19 9.00 -2.67
CA ALA A 10 45.94 9.48 -2.11
C ALA A 10 44.92 8.33 -2.21
N ALA A 11 44.86 7.52 -1.16
CA ALA A 11 43.78 6.57 -0.95
C ALA A 11 42.47 7.35 -0.74
N LEU A 12 41.67 7.50 -1.79
CA LEU A 12 40.27 7.91 -1.66
C LEU A 12 39.48 6.76 -1.02
N ALA A 13 39.47 6.73 0.31
CA ALA A 13 38.39 6.14 1.07
C ALA A 13 37.26 7.18 1.10
N ALA A 14 36.31 7.08 0.17
CA ALA A 14 35.10 7.90 0.18
C ALA A 14 33.88 7.00 -0.05
N GLY A 15 33.21 6.69 1.07
CA GLY A 15 31.79 6.38 1.12
C GLY A 15 31.38 4.99 0.66
N CYS A 16 31.20 4.07 1.60
CA CYS A 16 30.06 3.17 1.51
C CYS A 16 28.80 4.06 1.45
N ALA A 17 28.36 4.41 0.24
CA ALA A 17 26.98 4.79 0.03
C ALA A 17 26.16 3.52 0.28
N GLY A 18 25.79 3.30 1.54
CA GLY A 18 24.73 2.37 1.88
C GLY A 18 23.52 2.78 1.04
N ALA A 19 23.09 1.89 0.15
CA ALA A 19 21.82 2.09 -0.53
C ALA A 19 20.75 2.33 0.54
N PRO A 20 19.81 3.26 0.33
CA PRO A 20 18.72 3.47 1.27
C PRO A 20 18.04 2.11 1.50
N GLU A 21 17.97 1.67 2.75
CA GLU A 21 17.25 0.46 3.11
C GLU A 21 15.79 0.62 2.66
N ALA A 22 15.24 -0.41 2.03
CA ALA A 22 13.85 -0.39 1.61
C ALA A 22 12.95 -0.26 2.85
N PRO A 23 11.92 0.62 2.82
CA PRO A 23 11.03 0.79 3.95
C PRO A 23 10.32 -0.52 4.30
N SER A 24 10.23 -0.79 5.59
CA SER A 24 9.54 -1.94 6.15
C SER A 24 8.02 -1.87 5.88
N VAL A 25 7.34 -3.01 6.01
CA VAL A 25 5.87 -3.08 5.87
C VAL A 25 5.16 -2.18 6.89
N ILE A 26 5.74 -2.01 8.09
CA ILE A 26 5.22 -1.14 9.13
C ILE A 26 5.28 0.31 8.67
N GLU A 27 6.45 0.77 8.23
CA GLU A 27 6.64 2.14 7.72
C GLU A 27 5.74 2.47 6.53
N LYS A 28 5.47 1.50 5.65
CA LYS A 28 4.52 1.68 4.54
C LYS A 28 3.09 1.85 5.02
N ASN A 29 2.66 1.06 6.00
CA ASN A 29 1.33 1.19 6.57
C ASN A 29 1.17 2.52 7.31
N ASP A 30 2.21 2.94 8.04
CA ASP A 30 2.23 4.22 8.76
C ASP A 30 2.17 5.39 7.76
N ALA A 31 2.92 5.33 6.66
CA ALA A 31 2.87 6.35 5.61
C ALA A 31 1.47 6.47 4.96
N ILE A 32 0.75 5.36 4.81
CA ILE A 32 -0.63 5.37 4.30
C ILE A 32 -1.58 5.94 5.36
N ASP A 33 -1.42 5.57 6.63
CA ASP A 33 -2.22 6.10 7.74
C ASP A 33 -2.02 7.63 7.89
N ASP A 34 -0.79 8.12 7.70
CA ASP A 34 -0.48 9.56 7.65
C ASP A 34 -1.10 10.22 6.43
N TYR A 35 -1.02 9.58 5.25
CA TYR A 35 -1.65 10.10 4.04
C TYR A 35 -3.16 10.26 4.19
N ILE A 36 -3.84 9.25 4.76
CA ILE A 36 -5.29 9.31 5.03
C ILE A 36 -5.64 10.55 5.86
N GLN A 37 -4.84 10.82 6.89
CA GLN A 37 -5.04 11.95 7.81
C GLN A 37 -4.75 13.29 7.13
N VAL A 38 -3.62 13.42 6.44
CA VAL A 38 -3.17 14.68 5.82
C VAL A 38 -4.03 15.06 4.61
N ALA A 39 -4.44 14.06 3.81
CA ALA A 39 -5.31 14.28 2.65
C ALA A 39 -6.80 14.34 3.02
N GLU A 40 -7.13 14.17 4.31
CA GLU A 40 -8.50 14.16 4.84
C GLU A 40 -9.45 13.29 4.01
N LEU A 41 -9.03 12.04 3.74
CA LEU A 41 -9.82 11.16 2.87
C LEU A 41 -11.21 10.93 3.48
N LYS A 42 -12.24 11.11 2.65
CA LYS A 42 -13.63 10.97 3.07
C LYS A 42 -13.94 9.50 3.38
N GLU A 43 -14.09 9.18 4.66
CA GLU A 43 -14.55 7.87 5.11
C GLU A 43 -16.04 7.66 4.74
N ILE A 44 -16.36 6.46 4.27
CA ILE A 44 -17.72 6.03 3.91
C ILE A 44 -18.03 4.69 4.57
N ASP A 45 -19.31 4.47 4.87
CA ASP A 45 -19.74 3.21 5.48
C ASP A 45 -19.87 2.06 4.45
N ALA A 46 -20.14 2.38 3.18
CA ALA A 46 -20.39 1.37 2.17
C ALA A 46 -20.18 1.86 0.73
N ILE A 47 -19.72 0.94 -0.12
CA ILE A 47 -19.69 1.09 -1.57
C ILE A 47 -20.91 0.38 -2.14
N ARG A 48 -21.77 1.13 -2.84
CA ARG A 48 -22.90 0.55 -3.59
C ARG A 48 -22.51 0.41 -5.04
N SER A 49 -22.42 -0.83 -5.52
CA SER A 49 -22.06 -1.12 -6.91
C SER A 49 -22.87 -2.31 -7.42
N PHE A 50 -23.50 -2.11 -8.58
CA PHE A 50 -24.06 -3.20 -9.37
C PHE A 50 -23.05 -3.75 -10.38
N ASP A 51 -21.91 -3.06 -10.54
CA ASP A 51 -20.79 -3.50 -11.36
C ASP A 51 -19.87 -4.46 -10.59
N GLN A 52 -19.16 -5.31 -11.34
CA GLN A 52 -18.11 -6.15 -10.79
C GLN A 52 -17.00 -5.29 -10.19
N LEU A 53 -16.77 -5.44 -8.89
CA LEU A 53 -15.67 -4.77 -8.19
C LEU A 53 -14.36 -5.50 -8.49
N SER A 54 -13.33 -4.72 -8.79
CA SER A 54 -11.94 -5.19 -8.85
C SER A 54 -11.16 -4.64 -7.66
N HIS A 55 -10.03 -5.25 -7.32
CA HIS A 55 -9.14 -4.71 -6.32
C HIS A 55 -7.67 -4.86 -6.69
N LYS A 56 -6.85 -3.96 -6.16
CA LYS A 56 -5.39 -4.00 -6.22
C LYS A 56 -4.82 -3.92 -4.81
N VAL A 57 -3.81 -4.73 -4.54
CA VAL A 57 -3.15 -4.75 -3.24
C VAL A 57 -2.16 -3.59 -3.16
N VAL A 58 -2.28 -2.78 -2.11
CA VAL A 58 -1.30 -1.73 -1.78
C VAL A 58 -0.33 -2.27 -0.74
N THR A 59 -0.86 -2.82 0.35
CA THR A 59 -0.12 -3.59 1.36
C THR A 59 -1.01 -4.73 1.88
N GLU A 60 -0.51 -5.53 2.81
CA GLU A 60 -1.37 -6.52 3.51
C GLU A 60 -2.49 -5.87 4.33
N LYS A 61 -2.45 -4.57 4.62
CA LYS A 61 -3.47 -3.84 5.41
C LYS A 61 -4.38 -2.97 4.54
N TYR A 62 -3.95 -2.61 3.33
CA TYR A 62 -4.67 -1.70 2.44
C TYR A 62 -4.81 -2.24 1.03
N ILE A 63 -6.00 -2.08 0.46
CA ILE A 63 -6.27 -2.36 -0.96
C ILE A 63 -7.02 -1.18 -1.58
N ILE A 64 -6.87 -1.04 -2.89
CA ILE A 64 -7.73 -0.16 -3.68
C ILE A 64 -8.81 -1.01 -4.32
N ILE A 65 -10.06 -0.62 -4.11
CA ILE A 65 -11.24 -1.21 -4.73
C ILE A 65 -11.70 -0.26 -5.83
N SER A 66 -11.96 -0.80 -7.01
CA SER A 66 -12.40 -0.01 -8.16
C SER A 66 -13.68 -0.59 -8.75
N ASP A 67 -14.65 0.30 -8.98
CA ASP A 67 -15.74 0.07 -9.91
C ASP A 67 -15.40 0.73 -11.27
N ARG A 68 -16.35 0.80 -12.20
CA ARG A 68 -16.11 1.41 -13.53
C ARG A 68 -15.77 2.91 -13.49
N ARG A 69 -16.17 3.63 -12.45
CA ARG A 69 -16.16 5.10 -12.39
C ARG A 69 -15.38 5.63 -11.19
N ASN A 70 -15.32 4.88 -10.11
CA ASN A 70 -14.83 5.32 -8.82
C ASN A 70 -13.77 4.37 -8.27
N ASN A 71 -12.93 4.93 -7.41
CA ASN A 71 -11.92 4.19 -6.65
C ASN A 71 -12.15 4.44 -5.17
N TYR A 72 -11.81 3.44 -4.37
CA TYR A 72 -11.95 3.47 -2.93
C TYR A 72 -10.73 2.83 -2.28
N LEU A 73 -10.27 3.39 -1.18
CA LEU A 73 -9.27 2.74 -0.33
C LEU A 73 -10.00 1.92 0.73
N ALA A 74 -9.68 0.64 0.86
CA ALA A 74 -10.17 -0.20 1.95
C ALA A 74 -9.03 -0.54 2.90
N ALA A 75 -9.24 -0.26 4.18
CA ALA A 75 -8.34 -0.64 5.26
C ALA A 75 -8.89 -1.88 5.97
N PHE A 76 -8.06 -2.89 6.18
CA PHE A 76 -8.44 -4.09 6.91
C PHE A 76 -8.27 -3.93 8.42
N ALA A 77 -9.00 -4.76 9.17
CA ALA A 77 -8.89 -4.82 10.63
C ALA A 77 -7.56 -5.41 11.11
N ARG A 78 -6.86 -6.18 10.25
CA ARG A 78 -5.58 -6.84 10.53
C ARG A 78 -4.73 -6.92 9.26
N SER A 79 -3.46 -7.32 9.40
CA SER A 79 -2.63 -7.70 8.26
C SER A 79 -3.18 -8.97 7.60
N CYS A 80 -3.44 -8.89 6.30
CA CYS A 80 -4.14 -9.88 5.51
C CYS A 80 -3.24 -10.58 4.50
N LYS A 81 -2.51 -11.59 4.99
CA LYS A 81 -1.63 -12.43 4.17
C LYS A 81 -2.39 -13.23 3.11
N GLU A 82 -3.69 -13.43 3.30
CA GLU A 82 -4.60 -14.14 2.41
C GLU A 82 -4.76 -13.46 1.04
N LEU A 83 -4.48 -12.15 0.95
CA LEU A 83 -4.49 -11.41 -0.31
C LEU A 83 -3.45 -11.95 -1.31
N ASN A 84 -2.33 -12.47 -0.80
CA ASN A 84 -1.21 -12.97 -1.60
C ASN A 84 -1.26 -14.50 -1.82
N LYS A 85 -2.23 -15.19 -1.22
CA LYS A 85 -2.37 -16.65 -1.37
C LYS A 85 -3.07 -16.98 -2.69
N HIS A 86 -2.68 -18.11 -3.29
CA HIS A 86 -3.36 -18.61 -4.48
C HIS A 86 -4.77 -19.15 -4.17
N GLU A 87 -4.95 -19.74 -2.98
CA GLU A 87 -6.24 -20.25 -2.53
C GLU A 87 -7.24 -19.11 -2.31
N ILE A 88 -8.43 -19.25 -2.89
CA ILE A 88 -9.49 -18.24 -2.80
C ILE A 88 -10.33 -18.53 -1.56
N THR A 89 -10.19 -17.69 -0.53
CA THR A 89 -11.17 -17.66 0.56
C THR A 89 -12.41 -16.89 0.10
N PRO A 90 -13.62 -17.46 0.19
CA PRO A 90 -14.84 -16.79 -0.23
C PRO A 90 -15.13 -15.56 0.65
N ASP A 91 -15.63 -14.51 0.02
CA ASP A 91 -16.06 -13.29 0.70
C ASP A 91 -17.36 -13.53 1.47
N ILE A 92 -17.42 -13.01 2.69
CA ILE A 92 -18.65 -12.90 3.46
C ILE A 92 -19.23 -11.53 3.12
N ARG A 93 -20.44 -11.54 2.54
CA ARG A 93 -21.17 -10.33 2.17
C ARG A 93 -22.53 -10.32 2.82
N HIS A 94 -22.91 -9.19 3.40
CA HIS A 94 -24.25 -8.98 3.93
C HIS A 94 -25.27 -8.79 2.80
N GLU A 95 -24.88 -8.06 1.74
CA GLU A 95 -25.70 -7.78 0.55
C GLU A 95 -24.88 -8.02 -0.72
N SER A 96 -25.55 -8.41 -1.80
CA SER A 96 -24.87 -8.76 -3.06
C SER A 96 -24.34 -7.55 -3.84
N ASN A 97 -24.92 -6.36 -3.66
CA ASN A 97 -24.61 -5.14 -4.40
C ASN A 97 -24.02 -4.02 -3.52
N THR A 98 -23.76 -4.31 -2.25
CA THR A 98 -23.21 -3.37 -1.29
C THR A 98 -22.01 -4.01 -0.64
N LEU A 99 -20.88 -3.32 -0.64
CA LEU A 99 -19.73 -3.67 0.18
C LEU A 99 -19.67 -2.73 1.38
N ARG A 100 -19.82 -3.27 2.58
CA ARG A 100 -19.89 -2.51 3.83
C ARG A 100 -18.60 -2.61 4.62
N ALA A 101 -18.14 -1.48 5.13
CA ALA A 101 -17.13 -1.47 6.18
C ALA A 101 -17.64 -2.25 7.41
N ARG A 102 -16.72 -2.87 8.15
CA ARG A 102 -16.91 -3.64 9.39
C ARG A 102 -17.65 -4.98 9.25
N PHE A 103 -18.53 -5.15 8.28
CA PHE A 103 -19.33 -6.37 8.13
C PHE A 103 -18.79 -7.32 7.07
N ASP A 104 -18.35 -6.78 5.95
CA ASP A 104 -17.99 -7.58 4.80
C ASP A 104 -16.49 -7.91 4.79
N THR A 105 -16.16 -8.96 4.04
CA THR A 105 -14.79 -9.38 3.83
C THR A 105 -14.40 -9.38 2.35
N ILE A 106 -13.10 -9.22 2.10
CA ILE A 106 -12.47 -9.45 0.81
C ILE A 106 -11.39 -10.50 1.02
N ARG A 107 -11.44 -11.61 0.30
CA ARG A 107 -10.55 -12.77 0.46
C ARG A 107 -10.52 -13.28 1.90
N GLY A 108 -11.66 -13.24 2.60
CA GLY A 108 -11.78 -13.59 4.01
C GLY A 108 -11.28 -12.53 5.00
N CYS A 109 -10.82 -11.38 4.51
CA CYS A 109 -10.33 -10.29 5.34
C CYS A 109 -11.36 -9.20 5.60
N GLN A 110 -11.65 -8.97 6.88
CA GLN A 110 -12.64 -8.00 7.32
C GLN A 110 -12.19 -6.57 7.03
N ILE A 111 -13.03 -5.85 6.30
CA ILE A 111 -12.84 -4.43 6.03
C ILE A 111 -13.14 -3.67 7.32
N ARG A 112 -12.22 -2.83 7.77
CA ARG A 112 -12.40 -1.94 8.92
C ARG A 112 -13.03 -0.62 8.49
N SER A 113 -12.46 0.01 7.46
CA SER A 113 -12.84 1.33 6.97
C SER A 113 -12.75 1.38 5.44
N LEU A 114 -13.56 2.26 4.84
CA LEU A 114 -13.58 2.54 3.40
C LEU A 114 -13.45 4.05 3.20
N TYR A 115 -12.67 4.48 2.21
CA TYR A 115 -12.48 5.89 1.88
C TYR A 115 -12.69 6.12 0.39
N GLU A 116 -13.40 7.20 0.03
CA GLU A 116 -13.49 7.65 -1.36
C GLU A 116 -12.16 8.24 -1.80
N ILE A 117 -11.63 7.80 -2.94
CA ILE A 117 -10.37 8.32 -3.50
C ILE A 117 -10.48 8.64 -5.00
N GLY A 118 -9.82 9.72 -5.40
CA GLY A 118 -9.63 10.06 -6.81
C GLY A 118 -8.57 9.20 -7.48
N ALA A 119 -8.53 9.23 -8.82
CA ALA A 119 -7.55 8.47 -9.60
C ALA A 119 -6.09 8.88 -9.29
N GLY A 120 -5.84 10.17 -9.02
CA GLY A 120 -4.51 10.65 -8.62
C GLY A 120 -4.08 10.10 -7.26
N GLN A 121 -4.98 10.14 -6.27
CA GLN A 121 -4.75 9.61 -4.93
C GLN A 121 -4.54 8.09 -4.97
N ALA A 122 -5.28 7.36 -5.81
CA ALA A 122 -5.09 5.93 -6.01
C ALA A 122 -3.67 5.60 -6.52
N GLN A 123 -3.13 6.38 -7.46
CA GLN A 123 -1.76 6.18 -7.94
C GLN A 123 -0.72 6.50 -6.88
N GLU A 124 -0.95 7.54 -6.08
CA GLU A 124 -0.06 7.92 -4.98
C GLU A 124 -0.02 6.84 -3.89
N LEU A 125 -1.19 6.34 -3.48
CA LEU A 125 -1.32 5.24 -2.53
C LEU A 125 -0.62 3.97 -3.02
N MET A 126 -0.77 3.61 -4.31
CA MET A 126 -0.03 2.49 -4.90
C MET A 126 1.48 2.68 -4.77
N LYS A 127 2.00 3.88 -5.06
CA LYS A 127 3.44 4.17 -4.93
C LYS A 127 3.94 4.03 -3.49
N LEU A 128 3.14 4.45 -2.50
CA LEU A 128 3.48 4.29 -1.07
C LEU A 128 3.59 2.80 -0.70
N GLY A 129 2.69 1.96 -1.22
CA GLY A 129 2.76 0.50 -1.03
C GLY A 129 3.90 -0.17 -1.81
N GLU A 130 4.17 0.29 -3.04
CA GLU A 130 5.15 -0.25 -3.98
C GLU A 130 6.61 0.11 -3.66
N THR A 131 6.90 0.80 -2.56
CA THR A 131 8.28 1.14 -2.12
C THR A 131 9.12 -0.10 -1.69
N GLN A 132 8.88 -1.22 -2.37
CA GLN A 132 9.53 -2.52 -2.51
C GLN A 132 9.56 -3.44 -1.30
N GLY A 133 8.83 -4.53 -1.44
CA GLY A 133 9.17 -5.83 -0.88
C GLY A 133 9.25 -6.78 -2.07
N GLU A 134 10.42 -6.81 -2.71
CA GLU A 134 11.07 -7.95 -3.38
C GLU A 134 12.38 -7.49 -4.03
#